data_AF-A0A366X7I5-F1
#
_entry.id   AF-A0A366X7I5-F1
#
_cell.length_a   1.000
_cell.length_b   1.000
_cell.length_c   1.000
_cell.angle_alpha   90.00
_cell.angle_beta   90.00
_cell.angle_gamma   90.00
#
_symmetry.space_group_name_H-M   'P 1'
#
loop_
_entity.id
_entity.type
_entity.pdbx_description
1 polymer ?
#
loop_
_entity_poly.entity_id
_entity_poly.type
_entity_poly.pdbx_seq_one_letter_code
_entity_poly.pdbx_strand_id
1 'polypeptide(L)'
;MNARKQAVLDAIDAANSHDPNLEDGQPAELLYGQRMSAELDRLFPDSSDPLQVAARGQHVERWKLARGEYPEGRAGYLAWRKAQGVHHAEVVMGLMEQNGYSTENIETAGRMLRKQGIKRDDEVQALEDVICFVFLKWYFAPFAEKHSAEKIQSIVEKTARKMSDKGRARVLSEFDLPAELAAAFQA
;
A
#
# COMPACT_ATOMS: atom_id res chain seq x y z
N MET A 1 10.87 -7.38 -19.77
CA MET A 1 10.48 -6.23 -18.92
C MET A 1 10.08 -5.08 -19.82
N ASN A 2 8.87 -4.52 -19.66
CA ASN A 2 8.38 -3.42 -20.49
C ASN A 2 9.16 -2.14 -20.16
N ALA A 3 9.89 -1.57 -21.14
CA ALA A 3 10.73 -0.37 -20.94
C ALA A 3 9.93 0.83 -20.42
N ARG A 4 8.67 0.98 -20.88
CA ARG A 4 7.76 2.04 -20.42
C ARG A 4 7.42 1.92 -18.94
N LYS A 5 7.09 0.71 -18.49
CA LYS A 5 6.82 0.44 -17.06
C LYS A 5 8.04 0.76 -16.23
N GLN A 6 9.21 0.29 -16.64
CA GLN A 6 10.42 0.49 -15.87
C GLN A 6 10.73 1.97 -15.67
N ALA A 7 10.59 2.80 -16.71
CA ALA A 7 10.75 4.24 -16.60
C ALA A 7 9.82 4.89 -15.56
N VAL A 8 8.58 4.42 -15.44
CA VAL A 8 7.64 4.91 -14.40
C VAL A 8 8.06 4.46 -13.01
N LEU A 9 8.47 3.20 -12.84
CA LEU A 9 8.95 2.69 -11.56
C LEU A 9 10.21 3.45 -11.09
N ASP A 10 11.15 3.69 -12.00
CA ASP A 10 12.37 4.46 -11.72
C ASP A 10 12.03 5.91 -11.34
N ALA A 11 11.02 6.52 -11.99
CA ALA A 11 10.58 7.88 -11.66
C ALA A 11 9.90 7.95 -10.28
N ILE A 12 9.14 6.92 -9.88
CA ILE A 12 8.59 6.81 -8.53
C ILE A 12 9.72 6.66 -7.50
N ASP A 13 10.69 5.78 -7.77
CA ASP A 13 11.84 5.58 -6.89
C ASP A 13 12.67 6.87 -6.75
N ALA A 14 12.86 7.62 -7.83
CA ALA A 14 13.54 8.92 -7.82
C ALA A 14 12.76 9.99 -7.04
N ALA A 15 11.42 9.99 -7.07
CA ALA A 15 10.64 10.85 -6.20
C ALA A 15 10.88 10.46 -4.73
N ASN A 16 10.73 9.17 -4.42
CA ASN A 16 10.86 8.63 -3.06
C ASN A 16 12.27 8.67 -2.47
N SER A 17 13.32 8.79 -3.30
CA SER A 17 14.69 8.98 -2.79
C SER A 17 14.89 10.33 -2.08
N HIS A 18 13.92 11.26 -2.20
CA HIS A 18 13.93 12.54 -1.50
C HIS A 18 13.24 12.49 -0.12
N ASP A 19 12.75 11.33 0.34
CA ASP A 19 12.23 11.17 1.70
C ASP A 19 13.35 11.38 2.72
N PRO A 20 13.25 12.39 3.61
CA PRO A 20 14.28 12.64 4.62
C PRO A 20 14.24 11.60 5.75
N ASN A 21 13.18 10.81 5.87
CA ASN A 21 13.06 9.78 6.89
C ASN A 21 13.75 8.51 6.40
N LEU A 22 14.53 7.89 7.29
CA LEU A 22 15.23 6.65 6.97
C LEU A 22 14.62 5.45 7.69
N GLU A 23 14.54 4.33 6.99
CA GLU A 23 14.26 3.01 7.52
C GLU A 23 15.32 2.04 6.97
N ASP A 24 15.94 1.25 7.85
CA ASP A 24 17.07 0.36 7.49
C ASP A 24 18.18 1.05 6.68
N GLY A 25 18.41 2.34 6.94
CA GLY A 25 19.43 3.15 6.28
C GLY A 25 19.05 3.68 4.88
N GLN A 26 17.80 3.51 4.44
CA GLN A 26 17.29 3.98 3.15
C GLN A 26 16.10 4.93 3.32
N PRO A 27 15.82 5.83 2.35
CA PRO A 27 14.61 6.64 2.35
C PRO A 27 13.35 5.76 2.54
N ALA A 28 12.54 6.06 3.55
CA ALA A 28 11.52 5.13 4.05
C ALA A 28 10.46 4.80 3.00
N GLU A 29 9.93 5.79 2.27
CA GLU A 29 8.94 5.52 1.22
C GLU A 29 9.57 4.86 -0.04
N LEU A 30 10.88 4.97 -0.27
CA LEU A 30 11.57 4.22 -1.32
C LEU A 30 11.59 2.73 -0.97
N LEU A 31 12.03 2.42 0.26
CA LEU A 31 12.06 1.05 0.76
C LEU A 31 10.65 0.44 0.80
N TYR A 32 9.64 1.21 1.22
CA TYR A 32 8.24 0.78 1.20
C TYR A 32 7.78 0.41 -0.22
N GLY A 33 8.04 1.27 -1.21
CA GLY A 33 7.68 1.00 -2.61
C GLY A 33 8.34 -0.27 -3.17
N GLN A 34 9.60 -0.51 -2.81
CA GLN A 34 10.31 -1.74 -3.19
C GLN A 34 9.70 -2.99 -2.55
N ARG A 35 9.37 -2.93 -1.25
CA ARG A 35 8.68 -4.01 -0.53
C ARG A 35 7.30 -4.29 -1.14
N MET A 36 6.57 -3.26 -1.55
CA MET A 36 5.30 -3.38 -2.26
C MET A 36 5.44 -4.13 -3.59
N SER A 37 6.43 -3.81 -4.42
CA SER A 37 6.66 -4.56 -5.67
C SER A 37 7.05 -6.00 -5.41
N ALA A 38 7.99 -6.25 -4.49
CA ALA A 38 8.44 -7.61 -4.19
C ALA A 38 7.29 -8.50 -3.67
N GLU A 39 6.40 -7.93 -2.86
CA GLU A 39 5.24 -8.66 -2.33
C GLU A 39 4.14 -8.84 -3.39
N LEU A 40 3.93 -7.86 -4.28
CA LEU A 40 3.03 -7.99 -5.43
C LEU A 40 3.50 -9.12 -6.37
N ASP A 41 4.77 -9.14 -6.74
CA ASP A 41 5.32 -10.17 -7.65
C ASP A 41 5.15 -11.58 -7.08
N ARG A 42 5.24 -11.72 -5.75
CA ARG A 42 5.04 -12.99 -5.05
C ARG A 42 3.57 -13.41 -4.97
N LEU A 43 2.67 -12.46 -4.72
CA LEU A 43 1.25 -12.74 -4.49
C LEU A 43 0.46 -12.84 -5.81
N PHE A 44 0.83 -12.03 -6.79
CA PHE A 44 0.14 -11.83 -8.07
C PHE A 44 1.17 -11.71 -9.22
N PRO A 45 1.87 -12.81 -9.56
CA PRO A 45 2.96 -12.80 -10.55
C PRO A 45 2.51 -12.36 -11.96
N ASP A 46 1.23 -12.55 -12.28
CA ASP A 46 0.62 -12.16 -13.56
C ASP A 46 -0.11 -10.80 -13.48
N SER A 47 0.24 -9.96 -12.51
CA SER A 47 -0.37 -8.64 -12.31
C SER A 47 -0.18 -7.72 -13.52
N SER A 48 -1.17 -6.87 -13.76
CA SER A 48 -1.13 -5.88 -14.85
C SER A 48 -0.06 -4.81 -14.63
N ASP A 49 0.37 -4.16 -15.72
CA ASP A 49 1.29 -3.02 -15.63
C ASP A 49 0.74 -1.89 -14.72
N PRO A 50 -0.56 -1.47 -14.79
CA PRO A 50 -1.13 -0.51 -13.85
C PRO A 50 -1.05 -0.92 -12.39
N LEU A 51 -1.31 -2.19 -12.06
CA LEU A 51 -1.25 -2.68 -10.68
C LEU A 51 0.20 -2.67 -10.15
N GLN A 52 1.18 -3.04 -10.98
CA GLN A 52 2.60 -2.97 -10.62
C GLN A 52 3.06 -1.54 -10.36
N VAL A 53 2.63 -0.59 -11.19
CA VAL A 53 2.91 0.83 -11.00
C VAL A 53 2.23 1.38 -9.73
N ALA A 54 0.94 1.05 -9.52
CA ALA A 54 0.21 1.49 -8.33
C ALA A 54 0.78 0.89 -7.04
N ALA A 55 1.25 -0.36 -7.05
CA ALA A 55 1.92 -0.96 -5.89
C ALA A 55 3.22 -0.23 -5.56
N ARG A 56 4.08 0.04 -6.56
CA ARG A 56 5.32 0.79 -6.36
C ARG A 56 5.06 2.20 -5.83
N GLY A 57 4.03 2.86 -6.36
CA GLY A 57 3.64 4.23 -5.99
C GLY A 57 2.64 4.34 -4.82
N GLN A 58 2.38 3.25 -4.09
CA GLN A 58 1.31 3.19 -3.09
C GLN A 58 1.41 4.29 -2.03
N HIS A 59 2.63 4.69 -1.67
CA HIS A 59 2.95 5.79 -0.75
C HIS A 59 3.93 6.81 -1.38
N VAL A 60 3.87 7.02 -2.69
CA VAL A 60 4.77 7.99 -3.34
C VAL A 60 4.64 9.38 -2.70
N GLU A 61 5.77 10.01 -2.37
CA GLU A 61 5.82 11.36 -1.78
C GLU A 61 5.04 11.55 -0.46
N ARG A 62 4.73 10.46 0.24
CA ARG A 62 3.86 10.50 1.42
C ARG A 62 4.38 11.40 2.55
N TRP A 63 5.69 11.55 2.72
CA TRP A 63 6.31 12.44 3.71
C TRP A 63 5.98 13.93 3.48
N LYS A 64 5.58 14.33 2.27
CA LYS A 64 5.18 15.71 1.96
C LYS A 64 3.85 16.13 2.57
N LEU A 65 3.03 15.17 3.01
CA LEU A 65 1.75 15.42 3.68
C LEU A 65 1.84 14.89 5.12
N ALA A 66 2.41 15.69 6.02
CA ALA A 66 2.67 15.26 7.38
C ALA A 66 1.37 15.07 8.18
N ARG A 67 1.25 13.97 8.95
CA ARG A 67 0.07 13.72 9.78
C ARG A 67 -0.17 14.86 10.79
N GLY A 68 0.89 15.50 11.28
CA GLY A 68 0.81 16.60 12.25
C GLY A 68 0.12 17.86 11.73
N GLU A 69 -0.01 18.03 10.41
CA GLU A 69 -0.66 19.19 9.79
C GLU A 69 -2.20 19.06 9.73
N TYR A 70 -2.74 17.91 10.17
CA TYR A 70 -4.16 17.64 10.21
C TYR A 70 -4.65 17.56 11.66
N PRO A 71 -5.91 17.97 11.96
CA PRO A 71 -6.45 17.91 13.31
C PRO A 71 -6.32 16.52 13.96
N GLU A 72 -6.21 16.49 15.28
CA GLU A 72 -6.20 15.22 16.02
C GLU A 72 -7.55 14.48 15.91
N GLY A 73 -7.55 13.23 16.32
CA GLY A 73 -8.74 12.39 16.31
C GLY A 73 -9.10 11.81 14.94
N ARG A 74 -10.27 11.16 14.91
CA ARG A 74 -10.70 10.32 13.77
C ARG A 74 -10.95 11.13 12.51
N ALA A 75 -11.60 12.29 12.62
CA ALA A 75 -11.95 13.11 11.46
C ALA A 75 -10.70 13.61 10.72
N GLY A 76 -9.72 14.18 11.45
CA GLY A 76 -8.47 14.63 10.84
C GLY A 76 -7.63 13.49 10.28
N TYR A 77 -7.62 12.31 10.93
CA TYR A 77 -6.98 11.12 10.37
C TYR A 77 -7.62 10.68 9.04
N LEU A 78 -8.95 10.69 8.93
CA LEU A 78 -9.65 10.33 7.69
C LEU A 78 -9.41 11.36 6.59
N ALA A 79 -9.38 12.66 6.92
CA ALA A 79 -9.05 13.72 5.98
C ALA A 79 -7.64 13.56 5.43
N TRP A 80 -6.66 13.31 6.31
CA TRP A 80 -5.28 13.03 5.92
C TRP A 80 -5.16 11.79 5.02
N ARG A 81 -5.80 10.67 5.38
CA ARG A 81 -5.79 9.46 4.54
C ARG A 81 -6.40 9.69 3.16
N LYS A 82 -7.45 10.50 3.06
CA LYS A 82 -8.05 10.87 1.76
C LYS A 82 -7.09 11.74 0.95
N ALA A 83 -6.47 12.74 1.56
CA ALA A 83 -5.49 13.61 0.89
C ALA A 83 -4.29 12.82 0.37
N GLN A 84 -3.76 11.88 1.17
CA GLN A 84 -2.70 10.97 0.77
C GLN A 84 -3.09 10.16 -0.49
N GLY A 85 -4.26 9.51 -0.49
CA GLY A 85 -4.71 8.74 -1.66
C GLY A 85 -4.92 9.57 -2.93
N VAL A 86 -5.34 10.83 -2.79
CA VAL A 86 -5.45 11.78 -3.92
C VAL A 86 -4.06 12.14 -4.44
N HIS A 87 -3.15 12.57 -3.55
CA HIS A 87 -1.80 12.97 -3.91
C HIS A 87 -1.01 11.83 -4.60
N HIS A 88 -1.04 10.62 -4.03
CA HIS A 88 -0.36 9.47 -4.64
C HIS A 88 -0.90 9.17 -6.03
N ALA A 89 -2.22 9.22 -6.20
CA ALA A 89 -2.84 9.02 -7.51
C ALA A 89 -2.40 10.09 -8.50
N GLU A 90 -2.43 11.37 -8.14
CA GLU A 90 -2.02 12.48 -9.01
C GLU A 90 -0.56 12.34 -9.46
N VAL A 91 0.37 12.04 -8.54
CA VAL A 91 1.79 11.83 -8.86
C VAL A 91 1.96 10.65 -9.82
N VAL A 92 1.43 9.48 -9.47
CA VAL A 92 1.58 8.27 -10.29
C VAL A 92 0.92 8.43 -11.67
N MET A 93 -0.29 9.01 -11.71
CA MET A 93 -1.00 9.24 -12.97
C MET A 93 -0.22 10.18 -13.88
N GLY A 94 0.36 11.26 -13.35
CA GLY A 94 1.20 12.18 -14.10
C GLY A 94 2.47 11.50 -14.65
N LEU A 95 3.13 10.66 -13.85
CA LEU A 95 4.28 9.88 -14.31
C LEU A 95 3.91 8.87 -15.42
N MET A 96 2.76 8.21 -15.31
CA MET A 96 2.25 7.32 -16.35
C MET A 96 1.90 8.06 -17.64
N GLU A 97 1.29 9.24 -17.53
CA GLU A 97 0.96 10.10 -18.69
C GLU A 97 2.22 10.53 -19.44
N GLN A 98 3.24 11.02 -18.72
CA GLN A 98 4.53 11.42 -19.29
C GLN A 98 5.24 10.28 -20.03
N ASN A 99 4.95 9.03 -19.67
CA ASN A 99 5.51 7.84 -20.30
C ASN A 99 4.56 7.20 -21.34
N GLY A 100 3.46 7.87 -21.72
CA GLY A 100 2.60 7.44 -22.82
C GLY A 100 1.73 6.23 -22.50
N TYR A 101 1.26 6.09 -21.25
CA TYR A 101 0.17 5.17 -20.94
C TYR A 101 -1.17 5.69 -21.50
N SER A 102 -2.09 4.77 -21.82
CA SER A 102 -3.46 5.15 -22.18
C SER A 102 -4.22 5.69 -20.98
N THR A 103 -5.20 6.57 -21.22
CA THR A 103 -6.08 7.12 -20.18
C THR A 103 -6.74 6.04 -19.32
N GLU A 104 -7.13 4.91 -19.93
CA GLU A 104 -7.71 3.77 -19.22
C GLU A 104 -6.74 3.17 -18.17
N ASN A 105 -5.48 2.98 -18.55
CA ASN A 105 -4.45 2.45 -17.64
C ASN A 105 -4.13 3.45 -16.52
N ILE A 106 -4.05 4.74 -16.85
CA ILE A 106 -3.81 5.83 -15.91
C ILE A 106 -4.93 5.88 -14.87
N GLU A 107 -6.19 5.88 -15.30
CA GLU A 107 -7.34 5.90 -14.39
C GLU A 107 -7.44 4.63 -13.54
N THR A 108 -7.06 3.48 -14.08
CA THR A 108 -7.04 2.22 -13.34
C THR A 108 -6.05 2.29 -12.17
N ALA A 109 -4.82 2.78 -12.40
CA ALA A 109 -3.85 3.03 -11.31
C ALA A 109 -4.36 4.08 -10.30
N GLY A 110 -4.97 5.16 -10.78
CA GLY A 110 -5.57 6.19 -9.94
C GLY A 110 -6.66 5.66 -9.00
N ARG A 111 -7.58 4.82 -9.51
CA ARG A 111 -8.62 4.17 -8.69
C ARG A 111 -8.03 3.33 -7.56
N MET A 112 -7.00 2.54 -7.88
CA MET A 112 -6.29 1.70 -6.91
C MET A 112 -5.64 2.51 -5.77
N LEU A 113 -4.95 3.59 -6.10
CA LEU A 113 -4.28 4.46 -5.12
C LEU A 113 -5.28 5.22 -4.24
N ARG A 114 -6.42 5.63 -4.82
CA ARG A 114 -7.55 6.23 -4.10
C ARG A 114 -8.41 5.21 -3.33
N LYS A 115 -8.11 3.91 -3.42
CA LYS A 115 -8.85 2.81 -2.77
C LYS A 115 -10.33 2.73 -3.19
N GLN A 116 -10.62 3.10 -4.42
CA GLN A 116 -11.98 3.15 -4.97
C GLN A 116 -12.37 1.80 -5.57
N GLY A 117 -13.06 0.96 -4.80
CA GLY A 117 -13.53 -0.34 -5.30
C GLY A 117 -13.09 -1.56 -4.49
N ILE A 118 -12.54 -1.39 -3.28
CA ILE A 118 -12.26 -2.53 -2.40
C ILE A 118 -13.51 -3.42 -2.28
N LYS A 119 -13.33 -4.75 -2.36
CA LYS A 119 -14.37 -5.79 -2.46
C LYS A 119 -15.22 -5.82 -3.73
N ARG A 120 -14.95 -4.96 -4.72
CA ARG A 120 -15.78 -4.84 -5.94
C ARG A 120 -14.97 -4.82 -7.24
N ASP A 121 -13.70 -4.42 -7.16
CA ASP A 121 -12.76 -4.36 -8.27
C ASP A 121 -11.54 -5.22 -7.90
N ASP A 122 -11.20 -6.15 -8.79
CA ASP A 122 -10.18 -7.18 -8.52
C ASP A 122 -8.78 -6.59 -8.38
N GLU A 123 -8.43 -5.55 -9.14
CA GLU A 123 -7.10 -4.93 -9.05
C GLU A 123 -6.98 -4.06 -7.80
N VAL A 124 -8.03 -3.33 -7.46
CA VAL A 124 -8.09 -2.58 -6.19
C VAL A 124 -8.00 -3.53 -5.00
N GLN A 125 -8.66 -4.69 -5.08
CA GLN A 125 -8.58 -5.71 -4.04
C GLN A 125 -7.21 -6.36 -3.97
N ALA A 126 -6.58 -6.66 -5.10
CA ALA A 126 -5.22 -7.21 -5.15
C ALA A 126 -4.21 -6.24 -4.50
N LEU A 127 -4.29 -4.95 -4.82
CA LEU A 127 -3.43 -3.95 -4.18
C LEU A 127 -3.67 -3.87 -2.67
N GLU A 128 -4.92 -3.92 -2.20
CA GLU A 128 -5.22 -3.91 -0.76
C GLU A 128 -4.68 -5.15 -0.05
N ASP A 129 -4.75 -6.33 -0.67
CA ASP A 129 -4.16 -7.55 -0.13
C ASP A 129 -2.63 -7.40 -0.01
N VAL A 130 -1.95 -6.91 -1.05
CA VAL A 130 -0.49 -6.65 -1.01
C VAL A 130 -0.13 -5.70 0.13
N ILE A 131 -0.87 -4.60 0.30
CA ILE A 131 -0.65 -3.64 1.40
C ILE A 131 -0.74 -4.33 2.76
N CYS A 132 -1.74 -5.19 2.94
CA CYS A 132 -1.93 -5.92 4.19
C CYS A 132 -0.79 -6.91 4.46
N PHE A 133 -0.32 -7.62 3.43
CA PHE A 133 0.84 -8.51 3.55
C PHE A 133 2.13 -7.75 3.86
N VAL A 134 2.38 -6.63 3.19
CA VAL A 134 3.53 -5.76 3.47
C VAL A 134 3.48 -5.25 4.92
N PHE A 135 2.30 -4.83 5.39
CA PHE A 135 2.11 -4.44 6.80
C PHE A 135 2.44 -5.59 7.75
N LEU A 136 1.84 -6.77 7.56
CA LEU A 136 2.05 -7.93 8.43
C LEU A 136 3.52 -8.39 8.48
N LYS A 137 4.19 -8.35 7.33
CA LYS A 137 5.57 -8.84 7.18
C LYS A 137 6.64 -7.90 7.72
N TRP A 138 6.48 -6.60 7.51
CA TRP A 138 7.54 -5.63 7.78
C TRP A 138 7.22 -4.67 8.92
N TYR A 139 5.96 -4.36 9.14
CA TYR A 139 5.55 -3.23 9.99
C TYR A 139 4.76 -3.67 11.23
N PHE A 140 4.24 -4.89 11.25
CA PHE A 140 3.38 -5.36 12.33
C PHE A 140 4.13 -5.55 13.65
N ALA A 141 5.28 -6.23 13.66
CA ALA A 141 6.04 -6.46 14.90
C ALA A 141 6.49 -5.13 15.56
N PRO A 142 7.14 -4.18 14.84
CA PRO A 142 7.48 -2.87 15.41
C PRO A 142 6.26 -2.04 15.84
N PHE A 143 5.11 -2.24 15.19
CA PHE A 143 3.85 -1.62 15.60
C PHE A 143 3.34 -2.23 16.91
N ALA A 144 3.36 -3.56 17.04
CA ALA A 144 2.87 -4.26 18.23
C ALA A 144 3.69 -3.93 19.48
N GLU A 145 5.01 -3.79 19.36
CA GLU A 145 5.89 -3.40 20.48
C GLU A 145 5.53 -2.02 21.08
N LYS A 146 4.87 -1.16 20.32
CA LYS A 146 4.59 0.24 20.70
C LYS A 146 3.14 0.48 21.15
N HIS A 147 2.29 -0.55 21.15
CA HIS A 147 0.85 -0.39 21.32
C HIS A 147 0.24 -1.44 22.26
N SER A 148 -0.88 -1.08 22.88
CA SER A 148 -1.60 -1.99 23.78
C SER A 148 -2.23 -3.16 23.02
N ALA A 149 -2.51 -4.25 23.73
CA ALA A 149 -3.16 -5.43 23.15
C ALA A 149 -4.50 -5.08 22.46
N GLU A 150 -5.30 -4.20 23.06
CA GLU A 150 -6.58 -3.76 22.47
C GLU A 150 -6.37 -2.98 21.16
N LYS A 151 -5.32 -2.17 21.10
CA LYS A 151 -4.97 -1.42 19.89
C LYS A 151 -4.47 -2.35 18.79
N ILE A 152 -3.64 -3.35 19.14
CA ILE A 152 -3.14 -4.38 18.23
C ILE A 152 -4.32 -5.17 17.65
N GLN A 153 -5.17 -5.74 18.51
CA GLN A 153 -6.38 -6.47 18.11
C GLN A 153 -7.22 -5.64 17.13
N SER A 154 -7.51 -4.37 17.49
CA SER A 154 -8.33 -3.49 16.66
C SER A 154 -7.73 -3.19 15.29
N ILE A 155 -6.39 -3.17 15.16
CA ILE A 155 -5.72 -2.97 13.88
C ILE A 155 -5.73 -4.26 13.06
N VAL A 156 -5.46 -5.41 13.68
CA VAL A 156 -5.51 -6.72 12.99
C VAL A 156 -6.90 -6.99 12.42
N GLU A 157 -7.97 -6.74 13.19
CA GLU A 157 -9.35 -6.86 12.71
C GLU A 157 -9.66 -5.93 11.53
N LYS A 158 -9.13 -4.70 11.55
CA LYS A 158 -9.30 -3.75 10.46
C LYS A 158 -8.51 -4.12 9.22
N THR A 159 -7.33 -4.74 9.39
CA THR A 159 -6.53 -5.30 8.30
C THR A 159 -7.29 -6.45 7.67
N ALA A 160 -7.68 -7.47 8.44
CA ALA A 160 -8.41 -8.64 7.95
C ALA A 160 -9.70 -8.27 7.21
N ARG A 161 -10.51 -7.34 7.75
CA ARG A 161 -11.78 -6.92 7.15
C ARG A 161 -11.65 -6.45 5.69
N LYS A 162 -10.53 -5.83 5.32
CA LYS A 162 -10.32 -5.29 3.97
C LYS A 162 -9.76 -6.31 2.99
N MET A 163 -9.15 -7.38 3.48
CA MET A 163 -8.52 -8.39 2.64
C MET A 163 -9.52 -9.32 1.96
N SER A 164 -9.21 -9.82 0.77
CA SER A 164 -9.99 -10.88 0.12
C SER A 164 -10.01 -12.17 0.93
N ASP A 165 -10.95 -13.07 0.66
CA ASP A 165 -11.01 -14.37 1.35
C ASP A 165 -9.75 -15.20 1.08
N LYS A 166 -9.23 -15.14 -0.16
CA LYS A 166 -7.95 -15.77 -0.53
C LYS A 166 -6.78 -15.14 0.24
N GLY A 167 -6.76 -13.81 0.35
CA GLY A 167 -5.75 -13.09 1.13
C GLY A 167 -5.77 -13.49 2.60
N ARG A 168 -6.95 -13.52 3.24
CA ARG A 168 -7.10 -13.94 4.64
C ARG A 168 -6.65 -15.38 4.86
N ALA A 169 -7.05 -16.31 3.99
CA ALA A 169 -6.63 -17.70 4.06
C ALA A 169 -5.11 -17.86 3.94
N ARG A 170 -4.46 -17.11 3.04
CA ARG A 170 -3.00 -17.12 2.92
C ARG A 170 -2.30 -16.55 4.15
N VAL A 171 -2.85 -15.52 4.78
CA VAL A 171 -2.30 -14.98 6.04
C VAL A 171 -2.23 -16.07 7.10
N LEU A 172 -3.30 -16.85 7.29
CA LEU A 172 -3.35 -17.94 8.25
C LEU A 172 -2.34 -19.06 7.96
N SER A 173 -1.91 -19.22 6.71
CA SER A 173 -0.89 -20.22 6.33
C SER A 173 0.55 -19.72 6.40
N GLU A 174 0.76 -18.40 6.26
CA GLU A 174 2.10 -17.81 6.08
C GLU A 174 2.62 -17.07 7.31
N PHE A 175 1.73 -16.62 8.21
CA PHE A 175 2.11 -15.89 9.42
C PHE A 175 1.74 -16.68 10.67
N ASP A 176 2.72 -16.85 11.56
CA ASP A 176 2.53 -17.42 12.89
C ASP A 176 1.98 -16.35 13.84
N LEU A 177 0.67 -16.11 13.75
CA LEU A 177 -0.04 -15.16 14.60
C LEU A 177 -0.56 -15.86 15.87
N PRO A 178 -0.53 -15.19 17.04
CA PRO A 178 -1.27 -15.64 18.22
C PRO A 178 -2.74 -15.94 17.87
N ALA A 179 -3.31 -16.97 18.50
CA ALA A 179 -4.62 -17.52 18.14
C ALA A 179 -5.73 -16.45 18.16
N GLU A 180 -5.68 -15.52 19.12
CA GLU A 180 -6.60 -14.40 19.26
C GLU A 180 -6.54 -13.41 18.08
N LEU A 181 -5.35 -13.20 17.51
CA LEU A 181 -5.15 -12.35 16.33
C LEU A 181 -5.48 -13.10 15.04
N ALA A 182 -5.13 -14.38 14.96
CA ALA A 182 -5.44 -15.25 13.82
C ALA A 182 -6.96 -15.38 13.59
N ALA A 183 -7.76 -15.39 14.66
CA ALA A 183 -9.23 -15.45 14.58
C ALA A 183 -9.84 -14.35 13.69
N ALA A 184 -9.21 -13.17 13.60
CA ALA A 184 -9.68 -12.08 12.75
C ALA A 184 -9.66 -12.43 11.24
N PHE A 185 -8.79 -13.35 10.81
CA PHE A 185 -8.66 -13.76 9.42
C PHE A 185 -9.51 -15.00 9.06
N GLN A 186 -10.18 -15.61 10.04
CA GLN A 186 -11.06 -16.76 9.81
C GLN A 186 -12.51 -16.34 9.47
N ALA A 187 -12.88 -15.11 9.82
CA ALA A 187 -14.21 -14.55 9.66
C ALA A 187 -14.54 -14.14 8.21
#